data_AF-B1TGS9-F1
#
_entry.id   AF-B1TGS9-F1
#
_cell.length_a   1.000
_cell.length_b   1.000
_cell.length_c   1.000
_cell.angle_alpha   90.00
_cell.angle_beta   90.00
_cell.angle_gamma   90.00
#
_symmetry.space_group_name_H-M   'P 1'
#
loop_
_entity.id
_entity.type
_entity.pdbx_description
1 polymer ?
#
loop_
_entity_poly.entity_id
_entity_poly.type
_entity_poly.pdbx_seq_one_letter_code
_entity_poly.pdbx_strand_id
1 'polypeptide(L)' 'MFSDTVAGAKASAVVYSLMLTCRACGVEPHAWLLHVLTELPQRATDADISDLLPFNYAKRQAEASVS' A
#
# COMPACT_ATOMS: atom_id res chain seq x y z
N MET A 1 -6.04 -12.94 14.26
CA MET A 1 -6.05 -11.50 13.95
C MET A 1 -5.50 -10.80 15.18
N PHE A 2 -4.49 -9.94 15.05
CA PHE A 2 -3.80 -9.32 16.18
C PHE A 2 -4.74 -8.32 16.88
N SER A 3 -5.75 -8.78 17.61
CA SER A 3 -6.78 -7.92 18.21
C SER A 3 -6.74 -7.91 19.74
N ASP A 4 -5.84 -8.70 20.34
CA ASP A 4 -5.72 -8.85 21.79
C ASP A 4 -5.17 -7.59 22.48
N THR A 5 -4.67 -6.63 21.69
CA THR A 5 -4.23 -5.32 22.17
C THR A 5 -4.79 -4.21 21.29
N VAL A 6 -4.96 -3.03 21.88
CA VAL A 6 -5.39 -1.82 21.15
C VAL A 6 -4.43 -1.51 20.00
N ALA A 7 -3.12 -1.69 20.20
CA ALA A 7 -2.12 -1.48 19.16
C ALA A 7 -2.30 -2.46 17.99
N GLY A 8 -2.52 -3.75 18.30
CA GLY A 8 -2.80 -4.76 17.28
C GLY A 8 -4.09 -4.48 16.52
N ALA A 9 -5.17 -4.12 17.21
CA ALA A 9 -6.46 -3.82 16.58
C ALA A 9 -6.33 -2.63 15.61
N LYS A 10 -5.59 -1.59 16.01
CA LYS A 10 -5.26 -0.45 15.15
C LYS A 10 -4.44 -0.86 13.92
N ALA A 11 -3.38 -1.64 14.12
CA ALA A 11 -2.55 -2.13 13.02
C ALA A 11 -3.38 -2.96 12.03
N SER A 12 -4.22 -3.86 12.56
CA SER A 12 -5.13 -4.68 11.74
C SER A 12 -6.10 -3.81 10.95
N ALA A 13 -6.74 -2.82 11.58
CA ALA A 13 -7.64 -1.89 10.90
C ALA A 13 -6.95 -1.15 9.75
N VAL A 14 -5.73 -0.64 9.97
CA VAL A 14 -4.92 0.02 8.93
C VAL A 14 -4.65 -0.92 7.76
N VAL A 15 -4.21 -2.15 8.02
CA VAL A 15 -3.95 -3.13 6.95
C VAL A 15 -5.22 -3.44 6.17
N TYR A 16 -6.35 -3.69 6.84
CA TYR A 16 -7.63 -3.94 6.17
C TYR A 16 -8.08 -2.74 5.34
N SER A 17 -7.94 -1.51 5.85
CA SER A 17 -8.25 -0.29 5.09
C SER A 17 -7.42 -0.21 3.80
N LEU A 18 -6.11 -0.47 3.86
CA LEU A 18 -5.24 -0.44 2.68
C LEU A 18 -5.62 -1.50 1.65
N MET A 19 -5.97 -2.72 2.09
CA MET A 19 -6.42 -3.79 1.20
C MET A 19 -7.75 -3.43 0.50
N LEU A 20 -8.68 -2.77 1.21
CA LEU A 20 -9.92 -2.28 0.62
C LEU A 20 -9.65 -1.14 -0.37
N THR A 21 -8.72 -0.23 -0.08
CA THR A 21 -8.31 0.82 -1.02
C THR A 21 -7.70 0.22 -2.28
N CYS A 22 -6.85 -0.82 -2.19
CA CYS A 22 -6.33 -1.53 -3.36
C CYS A 22 -7.46 -2.03 -4.26
N ARG A 23 -8.46 -2.72 -3.67
CA ARG A 23 -9.63 -3.19 -4.42
C ARG A 23 -10.40 -2.04 -5.07
N ALA A 24 -10.63 -0.95 -4.36
CA ALA A 24 -11.33 0.22 -4.89
C ALA A 24 -10.58 0.88 -6.05
N CYS A 25 -9.25 0.80 -6.06
CA CYS A 25 -8.40 1.30 -7.15
C CYS A 25 -8.16 0.29 -8.27
N GLY A 26 -8.75 -0.92 -8.22
CA GLY A 26 -8.50 -1.98 -9.20
C GLY A 26 -7.08 -2.56 -9.13
N VAL A 27 -6.39 -2.38 -8.01
CA VAL A 27 -5.01 -2.82 -7.79
C VAL A 27 -5.00 -4.18 -7.11
N GLU A 28 -4.19 -5.10 -7.63
CA GLU A 28 -3.93 -6.39 -6.99
C GLU A 28 -3.14 -6.16 -5.68
N PRO A 29 -3.71 -6.48 -4.50
CA PRO A 29 -3.12 -6.07 -3.22
C PRO A 29 -1.75 -6.69 -2.94
N HIS A 30 -1.50 -7.92 -3.38
CA HIS A 30 -0.21 -8.58 -3.18
C HIS A 30 0.90 -7.92 -4.01
N ALA A 31 0.65 -7.59 -5.27
CA ALA A 31 1.57 -6.86 -6.15
C ALA A 31 1.90 -5.47 -5.58
N TRP A 32 0.89 -4.75 -5.09
CA TRP A 32 1.09 -3.46 -4.42
C TRP A 32 1.93 -3.62 -3.14
N LEU A 33 1.62 -4.60 -2.29
CA LEU A 33 2.36 -4.81 -1.06
C LEU A 33 3.82 -5.19 -1.32
N LEU A 34 4.08 -6.06 -2.31
CA LEU A 34 5.44 -6.39 -2.73
C LEU A 34 6.20 -5.15 -3.21
N HIS A 35 5.55 -4.30 -4.00
CA HIS A 35 6.15 -3.04 -4.43
C HIS A 35 6.52 -2.15 -3.25
N VAL A 36 5.59 -1.91 -2.32
CA VAL A 36 5.83 -1.11 -1.11
C VAL A 36 6.99 -1.68 -0.30
N LEU A 37 7.00 -2.98 -0.02
CA LEU A 37 8.05 -3.63 0.78
C LEU A 37 9.42 -3.66 0.07
N THR A 38 9.45 -3.51 -1.25
CA THR A 38 10.69 -3.41 -2.03
C THR A 38 11.23 -1.98 -2.04
N GLU A 39 10.34 -0.98 -2.22
CA GLU A 39 10.72 0.42 -2.33
C GLU A 39 11.01 1.07 -0.98
N LEU A 40 10.19 0.79 0.04
CA LEU A 40 10.23 1.48 1.33
C LEU A 40 11.61 1.38 2.03
N PRO A 41 12.29 0.21 2.07
CA PRO A 41 13.60 0.09 2.71
C PRO A 41 14.71 0.89 2.01
N GLN A 42 14.53 1.26 0.75
CA GLN A 42 15.50 2.03 -0.03
C GLN A 42 15.38 3.53 0.22
N ARG A 43 14.34 3.97 0.94
CA ARG A 43 14.06 5.39 1.17
C ARG A 43 14.71 5.89 2.46
N ALA A 44 15.02 7.18 2.46
CA ALA A 44 15.39 7.88 3.69
C ALA A 44 14.22 7.85 4.70
N THR A 45 14.54 7.91 5.99
CA THR A 45 13.54 7.79 7.08
C THR A 45 12.46 8.88 7.03
N ASP A 46 12.76 10.03 6.45
CA ASP A 46 11.90 11.21 6.32
C ASP A 46 11.34 11.39 4.89
N ALA A 47 11.60 10.44 3.99
CA ALA A 47 11.13 10.54 2.62
C ALA A 47 9.59 10.53 2.55
N ASP A 48 9.03 11.30 1.62
CA ASP A 48 7.62 11.16 1.26
C ASP A 48 7.38 9.78 0.65
N ILE A 49 6.31 9.13 1.10
CA ILE A 49 5.88 7.80 0.67
C ILE A 49 4.47 7.84 0.07
N SER A 50 3.91 9.03 -0.14
CA SER A 50 2.57 9.20 -0.70
C SER A 50 2.43 8.55 -2.07
N ASP A 51 3.50 8.50 -2.87
CA ASP A 51 3.53 7.83 -4.18
C ASP A 51 3.41 6.30 -4.10
N LEU A 52 3.65 5.71 -2.92
CA LEU A 52 3.47 4.29 -2.65
C LEU A 52 2.02 3.93 -2.31
N LEU A 53 1.11 4.90 -2.16
CA LEU A 53 -0.30 4.64 -1.88
C LEU A 53 -1.01 3.96 -3.06
N PRO A 54 -2.03 3.11 -2.83
CA PRO A 54 -2.64 2.28 -3.88
C PRO A 54 -3.15 3.06 -5.09
N PHE A 55 -3.72 4.25 -4.90
CA PHE A 55 -4.24 5.07 -5.99
C PHE A 55 -3.13 5.66 -6.89
N ASN A 56 -1.98 5.99 -6.31
CA ASN A 56 -0.82 6.47 -7.06
C ASN A 56 -0.12 5.31 -7.80
N TYR A 57 -0.09 4.14 -7.17
CA TYR A 57 0.37 2.90 -7.82
C TYR A 57 -0.50 2.53 -9.02
N ALA A 58 -1.83 2.59 -8.88
CA ALA A 58 -2.78 2.34 -9.97
C ALA A 58 -2.55 3.28 -11.15
N LYS A 59 -2.40 4.58 -10.88
CA LYS A 59 -2.13 5.60 -11.90
C LYS A 59 -0.84 5.28 -12.67
N ARG A 60 0.23 4.91 -11.97
CA ARG A 60 1.53 4.56 -12.56
C ARG A 60 1.43 3.32 -13.47
N GLN A 61 0.67 2.30 -13.07
CA GLN A 61 0.43 1.12 -13.89
C GLN A 61 -0.37 1.44 -15.16
N ALA A 62 -1.38 2.30 -15.04
CA ALA A 62 -2.17 2.74 -16.18
C ALA A 62 -1.31 3.50 -17.20
N GLU A 63 -0.42 4.37 -16.73
CA GLU A 63 0.53 5.10 -17.58
C GLU A 63 1.53 4.15 -18.28
N ALA A 64 2.05 3.14 -17.56
CA ALA A 64 2.98 2.16 -18.12
C ALA A 64 2.37 1.27 -19.21
N SER A 65 1.05 1.08 -19.20
CA SER A 65 0.34 0.24 -20.18
C SER A 65 0.01 0.98 -21.49
N VAL A 66 0.26 2.30 -21.54
CA VAL A 66 -0.06 3.18 -22.70
C VAL A 66 1.19 3.51 -23.53
N SER A 67 2.38 3.10 -23.06
CA SER A 67 3.66 3.21 -23.79
C SER A 67 4.04 1.90 -24.47
#